data_AF-A0A8J3MEV7-F1
#
_entry.id   AF-A0A8J3MEV7-F1
#
_cell.length_a   1.000
_cell.length_b   1.000
_cell.length_c   1.000
_cell.angle_alpha   90.00
_cell.angle_beta   90.00
_cell.angle_gamma   90.00
#
_symmetry.space_group_name_H-M   'P 1'
#
loop_
_entity.id
_entity.type
_entity.pdbx_description
1 polymer ?
#
loop_
_entity_poly.entity_id
_entity_poly.type
_entity_poly.pdbx_seq_one_letter_code
_entity_poly.pdbx_strand_id
1 'polypeptide(L)'
;MDDLKAKYLTQIADAGDEAALEAIRLAAVGKKGEVSLKMRELGKMSPEERQVAGPALNALKDEINSALSAKKSALADKALDERLRSEWLDVTLPSRPARHGTLHPVNQVTEEVTAIFAEMGFSVAEGPRVETDWHNFDALNIPGHHPARAEMDTFYMHRAPGDTRPAHVLRTHTSPVQIRSMEAQGAPLRIICPGGVYRASRGWRSTPISPWPTSSGCWKSS
;
A
#
# COMPACT_ATOMS: atom_id res chain seq x y z
N MET A 1 58.92 -15.18 29.15
CA MET A 1 57.85 -15.03 28.14
C MET A 1 56.59 -14.46 28.78
N ASP A 2 56.34 -14.82 30.03
CA ASP A 2 55.15 -14.40 30.78
C ASP A 2 55.06 -12.89 31.02
N ASP A 3 56.18 -12.18 31.18
CA ASP A 3 56.18 -10.71 31.31
C ASP A 3 55.66 -9.99 30.06
N LEU A 4 56.04 -10.48 28.88
CA LEU A 4 55.57 -9.93 27.60
C LEU A 4 54.10 -10.24 27.37
N LYS A 5 53.67 -11.44 27.76
CA LYS A 5 52.27 -11.85 27.74
C LYS A 5 51.41 -10.95 28.64
N ALA A 6 51.80 -10.81 29.90
CA ALA A 6 51.08 -9.98 30.86
C ALA A 6 51.03 -8.52 30.42
N LYS A 7 52.14 -7.95 29.96
CA LYS A 7 52.21 -6.57 29.45
C LYS A 7 51.18 -6.31 28.34
N TYR A 8 51.16 -7.14 27.29
CA TYR A 8 50.26 -6.91 26.16
C TYR A 8 48.80 -7.27 26.46
N LEU A 9 48.53 -8.31 27.26
CA LEU A 9 47.15 -8.63 27.66
C LEU A 9 46.53 -7.52 28.50
N THR A 10 47.28 -6.91 29.42
CA THR A 10 46.81 -5.75 30.21
C THR A 10 46.57 -4.54 29.31
N GLN A 11 47.50 -4.22 28.41
CA GLN A 11 47.31 -3.10 27.47
C GLN A 11 46.09 -3.29 26.56
N ILE A 12 45.85 -4.51 26.08
CA ILE A 12 44.66 -4.83 25.26
C ILE A 12 43.39 -4.69 26.09
N ALA A 13 43.40 -5.12 27.35
CA ALA A 13 42.26 -4.97 28.26
C ALA A 13 41.92 -3.50 28.51
N ASP A 14 42.94 -2.65 28.66
CA ASP A 14 42.79 -1.21 28.97
C ASP A 14 42.55 -0.32 27.74
N ALA A 15 42.65 -0.87 26.52
CA ALA A 15 42.40 -0.10 25.30
C ALA A 15 40.96 0.43 25.28
N GLY A 16 40.81 1.76 25.24
CA GLY A 16 39.53 2.47 25.28
C GLY A 16 38.88 2.69 23.91
N ASP A 17 39.67 2.68 22.84
CA ASP A 17 39.21 2.92 21.47
C ASP A 17 39.97 2.07 20.44
N GLU A 18 39.48 2.05 19.20
CA GLU A 18 40.11 1.30 18.10
C GLU A 18 41.51 1.82 17.75
N ALA A 19 41.76 3.12 17.94
CA ALA A 19 43.05 3.75 17.66
C ALA A 19 44.14 3.27 18.63
N ALA A 20 43.84 3.20 19.93
CA ALA A 20 44.72 2.64 20.95
C ALA A 20 44.94 1.14 20.72
N LEU A 21 43.91 0.39 20.33
CA LEU A 21 44.04 -1.03 20.02
C LEU A 21 44.97 -1.28 18.81
N GLU A 22 44.88 -0.47 17.75
CA GLU A 22 45.79 -0.56 16.61
C GLU A 22 47.22 -0.15 16.97
N ALA A 23 47.41 0.85 17.83
CA ALA A 23 48.73 1.21 18.35
C ALA A 23 49.38 0.05 19.12
N ILE A 24 48.61 -0.66 19.96
CA ILE A 24 49.06 -1.85 20.69
C ILE A 24 49.38 -3.00 19.72
N ARG A 25 48.55 -3.21 18.69
CA ARG A 25 48.82 -4.22 17.65
C ARG A 25 50.13 -3.96 16.92
N LEU A 26 50.41 -2.70 16.55
CA LEU A 26 51.65 -2.30 15.90
C LEU A 26 52.88 -2.51 16.80
N ALA A 27 52.75 -2.19 18.10
CA ALA A 27 53.79 -2.39 19.10
C ALA A 27 54.08 -3.87 19.41
N ALA A 28 53.07 -4.72 19.42
CA ALA A 28 53.21 -6.15 19.71
C ALA A 28 53.64 -6.96 18.47
N VAL A 29 52.82 -6.94 17.41
CA VAL A 29 52.89 -7.88 16.27
C VAL A 29 53.22 -7.17 14.94
N GLY A 30 53.42 -5.85 14.95
CA GLY A 30 53.81 -5.09 13.76
C GLY A 30 55.20 -5.45 13.19
N LYS A 31 55.59 -4.84 12.07
CA LYS A 31 56.89 -5.10 11.40
C LYS A 31 58.13 -4.84 12.27
N LYS A 32 57.99 -3.95 13.27
CA LYS A 32 58.99 -3.60 14.30
C LYS A 32 58.51 -3.96 15.72
N GLY A 33 57.45 -4.76 15.85
CA GLY A 33 56.85 -5.08 17.15
C GLY A 33 57.74 -6.01 17.99
N GLU A 34 57.63 -5.90 19.31
CA GLU A 34 58.49 -6.64 20.25
C GLU A 34 58.37 -8.17 20.05
N VAL A 35 57.17 -8.69 19.77
CA VAL A 35 56.95 -10.13 19.52
C VAL A 35 57.50 -10.54 18.14
N SER A 36 57.32 -9.69 17.13
CA SER A 36 57.84 -9.90 15.78
C SER A 36 59.38 -9.84 15.72
N LEU A 37 60.02 -9.03 16.56
CA LEU A 37 61.47 -8.97 16.68
C LEU A 37 62.03 -10.25 17.33
N LYS A 38 61.41 -10.73 18.41
CA LYS A 38 61.77 -12.03 19.02
C LYS A 38 61.56 -13.21 18.07
N MET A 39 60.55 -13.16 17.21
CA MET A 39 60.35 -14.15 16.15
C MET A 39 61.47 -14.13 15.09
N ARG A 40 62.12 -12.99 14.83
CA ARG A 40 63.30 -12.94 13.93
C ARG A 40 64.56 -13.49 14.59
N GLU A 41 64.68 -13.36 15.92
CA GLU A 41 65.81 -13.89 16.69
C GLU A 41 65.86 -15.42 16.68
N LEU A 42 64.70 -16.11 16.59
CA LEU A 42 64.62 -17.55 16.32
C LEU A 42 65.39 -17.97 15.06
N GLY A 43 65.53 -17.07 14.08
CA GLY A 43 66.30 -17.26 12.85
C GLY A 43 67.78 -17.55 13.09
N LYS A 44 68.33 -17.10 14.22
CA LYS A 44 69.76 -17.16 14.58
C LYS A 44 70.10 -18.23 15.62
N MET A 45 69.10 -18.95 16.14
CA MET A 45 69.26 -19.97 17.18
C MET A 45 69.63 -21.34 16.60
N SER A 46 70.22 -22.20 17.44
CA SER A 46 70.50 -23.60 17.10
C SER A 46 69.20 -24.40 16.90
N PRO A 47 69.24 -25.55 16.19
CA PRO A 47 68.05 -26.38 15.96
C PRO A 47 67.35 -26.84 17.25
N GLU A 48 68.13 -27.12 18.30
CA GLU A 48 67.67 -27.62 19.59
C GLU A 48 66.95 -26.52 20.40
N GLU A 49 67.50 -25.30 20.42
CA GLU A 49 66.87 -24.15 21.08
C GLU A 49 65.61 -23.67 20.34
N ARG A 50 65.62 -23.73 19.00
CA ARG A 50 64.46 -23.38 18.17
C ARG A 50 63.28 -24.32 18.42
N GLN A 51 63.53 -25.58 18.74
CA GLN A 51 62.48 -26.59 18.99
C GLN A 51 61.68 -26.29 20.27
N VAL A 52 62.29 -25.61 21.26
CA VAL A 52 61.63 -25.23 22.52
C VAL A 52 61.06 -23.81 22.45
N ALA A 53 61.82 -22.85 21.92
CA ALA A 53 61.42 -21.44 21.89
C ALA A 53 60.39 -21.10 20.80
N GLY A 54 60.40 -21.84 19.68
CA GLY A 54 59.48 -21.63 18.55
C GLY A 54 58.01 -21.83 18.91
N PRO A 55 57.61 -22.99 19.47
CA PRO A 55 56.23 -23.23 19.89
C PRO A 55 55.73 -22.22 20.93
N ALA A 56 56.59 -21.85 21.90
CA ALA A 56 56.24 -20.87 22.93
C ALA A 56 55.99 -19.46 22.36
N LEU A 57 56.77 -19.02 21.37
CA LEU A 57 56.56 -17.73 20.70
C LEU A 57 55.33 -17.72 19.80
N ASN A 58 55.05 -18.83 19.11
CA ASN A 58 53.85 -18.96 18.29
C ASN A 58 52.59 -18.93 19.18
N ALA A 59 52.59 -19.68 20.29
CA ALA A 59 51.49 -19.65 21.25
C ALA A 59 51.25 -18.24 21.82
N LEU A 60 52.32 -17.52 22.18
CA LEU A 60 52.23 -16.14 22.65
C LEU A 60 51.64 -15.20 21.59
N LYS A 61 52.08 -15.33 20.35
CA LYS A 61 51.59 -14.51 19.23
C LYS A 61 50.11 -14.79 18.95
N ASP A 62 49.71 -16.06 18.95
CA ASP A 62 48.34 -16.46 18.71
C ASP A 62 47.41 -15.94 19.82
N GLU A 63 47.83 -16.06 21.08
CA GLU A 63 47.07 -15.55 22.22
C GLU A 63 46.90 -14.02 22.19
N ILE A 64 47.95 -13.28 21.83
CA ILE A 64 47.87 -11.81 21.65
C ILE A 64 46.94 -11.46 20.48
N ASN A 65 47.00 -12.17 19.36
CA ASN A 65 46.11 -11.95 18.23
C ASN A 65 44.65 -12.26 18.59
N SER A 66 44.40 -13.34 19.33
CA SER A 66 43.08 -13.67 19.84
C SER A 66 42.54 -12.60 20.78
N ALA A 67 43.35 -12.10 21.70
CA ALA A 67 42.97 -11.02 22.62
C ALA A 67 42.67 -9.72 21.87
N LEU A 68 43.49 -9.34 20.89
CA LEU A 68 43.25 -8.17 20.02
C LEU A 68 41.95 -8.31 19.23
N SER A 69 41.69 -9.48 18.65
CA SER A 69 40.46 -9.75 17.90
C SER A 69 39.22 -9.69 18.80
N ALA A 70 39.29 -10.29 19.99
CA ALA A 70 38.20 -10.26 20.96
C ALA A 70 37.89 -8.84 21.44
N LYS A 71 38.92 -8.07 21.78
CA LYS A 71 38.78 -6.67 22.20
C LYS A 71 38.21 -5.78 21.08
N LYS A 72 38.65 -6.00 19.83
CA LYS A 72 38.13 -5.28 18.67
C LYS A 72 36.63 -5.53 18.48
N SER A 73 36.20 -6.79 18.55
CA SER A 73 34.77 -7.14 18.49
C SER A 73 34.00 -6.45 19.61
N ALA A 74 34.50 -6.53 20.85
CA ALA A 74 33.83 -5.93 22.00
C ALA A 74 33.70 -4.40 21.91
N LEU A 75 34.67 -3.71 21.31
CA LEU A 75 34.58 -2.26 21.06
C LEU A 75 33.58 -1.94 19.96
N ALA A 76 33.55 -2.73 18.88
CA ALA A 76 32.59 -2.57 17.80
C ALA A 76 31.15 -2.81 18.28
N ASP A 77 30.92 -3.86 19.07
CA ASP A 77 29.62 -4.20 19.65
C ASP A 77 29.12 -3.08 20.58
N LYS A 78 30.00 -2.53 21.43
CA LYS A 78 29.67 -1.38 22.28
C LYS A 78 29.28 -0.13 21.48
N ALA A 79 30.04 0.18 20.43
CA ALA A 79 29.75 1.33 19.58
C ALA A 79 28.41 1.16 18.82
N LEU A 80 28.11 -0.08 18.39
CA LEU A 80 26.84 -0.42 17.75
C LEU A 80 25.68 -0.27 18.74
N ASP A 81 25.80 -0.80 19.95
CA ASP A 81 24.77 -0.70 21.00
C ASP A 81 24.48 0.75 21.39
N GLU A 82 25.51 1.59 21.53
CA GLU A 82 25.34 3.03 21.78
C GLU A 82 24.58 3.71 20.64
N ARG A 83 24.93 3.38 19.39
CA ARG A 83 24.24 3.91 18.22
C ARG A 83 22.77 3.47 18.18
N LEU A 84 22.50 2.18 18.42
CA LEU A 84 21.13 1.64 18.46
C LEU A 84 20.29 2.29 19.55
N ARG A 85 20.87 2.59 20.72
CA ARG A 85 20.18 3.33 21.79
C ARG A 85 19.85 4.77 21.38
N SER A 86 20.74 5.42 20.63
CA SER A 86 20.51 6.80 20.15
C SER A 86 19.50 6.88 19.02
N GLU A 87 19.40 5.84 18.19
CA GLU A 87 18.49 5.74 17.05
C GLU A 87 17.15 5.09 17.43
N TRP A 88 16.83 4.98 18.73
CA TRP A 88 15.57 4.42 19.19
C TRP A 88 14.39 5.25 18.68
N LEU A 89 13.45 4.60 18.01
CA LEU A 89 12.24 5.20 17.44
C LEU A 89 11.01 4.44 17.91
N ASP A 90 10.00 5.18 18.39
CA ASP A 90 8.68 4.62 18.70
C ASP A 90 7.91 4.32 17.41
N VAL A 91 7.83 3.02 17.07
CA VAL A 91 7.13 2.51 15.89
C VAL A 91 5.60 2.56 16.01
N THR A 92 5.05 2.89 17.18
CA THR A 92 3.60 3.01 17.40
C THR A 92 3.07 4.40 17.07
N LEU A 93 3.95 5.38 16.86
CA LEU A 93 3.55 6.74 16.51
C LEU A 93 2.80 6.76 15.16
N PRO A 94 1.76 7.60 15.05
CA PRO A 94 1.02 7.72 13.81
C PRO A 94 1.94 8.19 12.69
N SER A 95 1.81 7.54 11.54
CA SER A 95 2.50 7.96 10.33
C SER A 95 1.98 9.33 9.87
N ARG A 96 2.76 10.01 9.02
CA ARG A 96 2.33 11.28 8.44
C ARG A 96 1.02 11.05 7.65
N PRO A 97 -0.04 11.83 7.90
CA PRO A 97 -1.34 11.57 7.30
C PRO A 97 -1.27 11.69 5.78
N ALA A 98 -1.65 10.62 5.11
CA ALA A 98 -1.91 10.63 3.67
C ALA A 98 -3.41 10.88 3.43
N ARG A 99 -3.74 11.61 2.37
CA ARG A 99 -5.15 11.75 1.96
C ARG A 99 -5.63 10.44 1.37
N HIS A 100 -6.64 9.84 1.98
CA HIS A 100 -7.36 8.70 1.42
C HIS A 100 -8.62 9.19 0.70
N GLY A 101 -8.88 8.66 -0.49
CA GLY A 101 -10.16 8.86 -1.17
C GLY A 101 -11.26 8.03 -0.50
N THR A 102 -12.50 8.50 -0.56
CA THR A 102 -13.68 7.76 -0.09
C THR A 102 -14.67 7.62 -1.23
N LEU A 103 -15.30 6.45 -1.35
CA LEU A 103 -16.41 6.27 -2.28
C LEU A 103 -17.63 7.06 -1.78
N HIS A 104 -18.35 7.68 -2.70
CA HIS A 104 -19.60 8.36 -2.35
C HIS A 104 -20.61 7.32 -1.84
N PRO A 105 -21.34 7.57 -0.73
CA PRO A 105 -22.24 6.59 -0.12
C PRO A 105 -23.27 6.00 -1.09
N VAL A 106 -23.76 6.82 -2.01
CA VAL A 106 -24.69 6.37 -3.04
C VAL A 106 -24.06 5.33 -3.98
N ASN A 107 -22.79 5.50 -4.36
CA ASN A 107 -22.10 4.52 -5.21
C ASN A 107 -21.90 3.22 -4.44
N GLN A 108 -21.55 3.28 -3.15
CA GLN A 108 -21.41 2.09 -2.30
C GLN A 108 -22.70 1.27 -2.28
N VAL A 109 -23.85 1.92 -2.02
CA VAL A 109 -25.16 1.24 -2.04
C VAL A 109 -25.50 0.71 -3.43
N THR A 110 -25.15 1.43 -4.49
CA THR A 110 -25.42 1.00 -5.87
C THR A 110 -24.62 -0.26 -6.21
N GLU A 111 -23.35 -0.30 -5.84
CA GLU A 111 -22.45 -1.44 -6.02
C GLU A 111 -22.94 -2.64 -5.21
N GLU A 112 -23.34 -2.44 -3.95
CA GLU A 112 -23.89 -3.49 -3.08
C GLU A 112 -25.17 -4.10 -3.66
N VAL A 113 -26.15 -3.27 -4.05
CA VAL A 113 -27.38 -3.73 -4.69
C VAL A 113 -27.08 -4.45 -6.00
N THR A 114 -26.14 -3.93 -6.79
CA THR A 114 -25.74 -4.56 -8.06
C THR A 114 -25.12 -5.94 -7.84
N ALA A 115 -24.28 -6.10 -6.82
CA ALA A 115 -23.67 -7.37 -6.48
C ALA A 115 -24.74 -8.42 -6.09
N ILE A 116 -25.71 -8.05 -5.26
CA ILE A 116 -26.80 -8.94 -4.85
C ILE A 116 -27.58 -9.47 -6.06
N PHE A 117 -27.95 -8.59 -6.99
CA PHE A 117 -28.70 -8.99 -8.19
C PHE A 117 -27.85 -9.77 -9.20
N ALA A 118 -26.54 -9.47 -9.28
CA ALA A 118 -25.61 -10.23 -10.11
C ALA A 118 -25.50 -11.70 -9.65
N GLU A 119 -25.48 -11.96 -8.34
CA GLU A 119 -25.52 -13.33 -7.77
C GLU A 119 -26.80 -14.08 -8.15
N MET A 120 -27.92 -13.36 -8.33
CA MET A 120 -29.19 -13.92 -8.82
C MET A 120 -29.25 -14.10 -10.35
N GLY A 121 -28.17 -13.76 -11.07
CA GLY A 121 -28.08 -13.88 -12.53
C GLY A 121 -28.75 -12.75 -13.30
N PHE A 122 -28.92 -11.56 -12.70
CA PHE A 122 -29.30 -10.35 -13.42
C PHE A 122 -28.06 -9.68 -14.01
N SER A 123 -28.18 -9.12 -15.22
CA SER A 123 -27.15 -8.26 -15.79
C SER A 123 -27.46 -6.77 -15.58
N VAL A 124 -26.45 -5.93 -15.64
CA VAL A 124 -26.61 -4.47 -15.51
C VAL A 124 -26.83 -3.86 -16.89
N ALA A 125 -27.87 -3.05 -17.03
CA ALA A 125 -28.16 -2.31 -18.25
C ALA A 125 -28.18 -0.80 -17.97
N GLU A 126 -27.49 -0.04 -18.81
CA GLU A 126 -27.45 1.41 -18.74
C GLU A 126 -28.09 2.04 -19.98
N GLY A 127 -28.55 3.28 -19.85
CA GLY A 127 -29.12 4.03 -20.96
C GLY A 127 -29.03 5.54 -20.76
N PRO A 128 -29.46 6.32 -21.76
CA PRO A 128 -29.26 7.76 -21.78
C PRO A 128 -30.07 8.46 -20.69
N ARG A 129 -29.59 9.64 -20.27
CA ARG A 129 -30.26 10.50 -19.27
C ARG A 129 -31.30 11.43 -19.91
N VAL A 130 -31.06 11.81 -21.16
CA VAL A 130 -32.03 12.51 -22.01
C VAL A 130 -32.75 11.44 -22.82
N GLU A 131 -34.05 11.33 -22.61
CA GLU A 131 -34.90 10.34 -23.28
C GLU A 131 -35.89 11.00 -24.24
N THR A 132 -36.48 10.19 -25.12
CA THR A 132 -37.67 10.64 -25.86
C THR A 132 -38.92 10.49 -24.99
N ASP A 133 -39.91 11.33 -25.24
CA ASP A 133 -41.22 11.25 -24.57
C ASP A 133 -41.85 9.85 -24.71
N TRP A 134 -41.65 9.21 -25.86
CA TRP A 134 -42.12 7.85 -26.12
C TRP A 134 -41.50 6.81 -25.17
N HIS A 135 -40.17 6.78 -25.01
CA HIS A 135 -39.52 5.80 -24.14
C HIS A 135 -39.77 6.09 -22.65
N ASN A 136 -39.91 7.37 -22.28
CA ASN A 136 -40.15 7.76 -20.89
C ASN A 136 -41.60 7.57 -20.44
N PHE A 137 -42.58 7.58 -21.36
CA PHE A 137 -43.99 7.52 -21.00
C PHE A 137 -44.82 6.57 -21.86
N ASP A 138 -44.90 6.80 -23.18
CA ASP A 138 -45.86 6.09 -24.04
C ASP A 138 -45.62 4.58 -24.08
N ALA A 139 -44.36 4.16 -24.15
CA ALA A 139 -43.97 2.74 -24.13
C ALA A 139 -44.32 2.05 -22.80
N LEU A 140 -44.54 2.81 -21.73
CA LEU A 140 -44.95 2.34 -20.40
C LEU A 140 -46.47 2.47 -20.19
N ASN A 141 -47.23 2.66 -21.28
CA ASN A 141 -48.68 2.85 -21.26
C ASN A 141 -49.12 4.12 -20.50
N ILE A 142 -48.33 5.20 -20.59
CA ILE A 142 -48.64 6.51 -19.99
C ILE A 142 -48.90 7.53 -21.11
N PRO A 143 -50.12 7.62 -21.65
CA PRO A 143 -50.43 8.54 -22.75
C PRO A 143 -50.36 10.02 -22.32
N GLY A 144 -50.30 10.93 -23.29
CA GLY A 144 -50.14 12.38 -23.08
C GLY A 144 -51.13 13.05 -22.10
N HIS A 145 -52.35 12.53 -22.01
CA HIS A 145 -53.41 13.04 -21.12
C HIS A 145 -53.44 12.34 -19.75
N HIS A 146 -52.50 11.44 -19.47
CA HIS A 146 -52.45 10.70 -18.22
C HIS A 146 -51.92 11.59 -17.07
N PRO A 147 -52.60 11.64 -15.90
CA PRO A 147 -52.23 12.52 -14.79
C PRO A 147 -50.79 12.28 -14.30
N ALA A 148 -50.32 11.03 -14.35
CA ALA A 148 -48.95 10.68 -13.97
C ALA A 148 -47.85 11.48 -14.71
N ARG A 149 -48.09 11.99 -15.93
CA ARG A 149 -47.11 12.83 -16.65
C ARG A 149 -46.86 14.16 -15.95
N ALA A 150 -47.91 14.73 -15.35
CA ALA A 150 -47.82 15.94 -14.54
C ALA A 150 -47.26 15.63 -13.15
N GLU A 151 -47.69 14.53 -12.52
CA GLU A 151 -47.24 14.13 -11.18
C GLU A 151 -45.74 13.78 -11.10
N MET A 152 -45.12 13.39 -12.21
CA MET A 152 -43.68 13.07 -12.25
C MET A 152 -42.77 14.31 -12.32
N ASP A 153 -43.33 15.53 -12.38
CA ASP A 153 -42.59 16.81 -12.41
C ASP A 153 -41.47 16.81 -13.46
N THR A 154 -41.81 16.52 -14.71
CA THR A 154 -40.81 16.23 -15.76
C THR A 154 -40.09 17.49 -16.26
N PHE A 155 -38.77 17.40 -16.45
CA PHE A 155 -38.01 18.43 -17.18
C PHE A 155 -38.10 18.21 -18.68
N TYR A 156 -38.80 19.12 -19.37
CA TYR A 156 -38.92 19.13 -20.82
C TYR A 156 -37.81 19.94 -21.48
N MET A 157 -37.23 19.42 -22.55
CA MET A 157 -36.26 20.16 -23.36
C MET A 157 -36.94 21.25 -24.17
N HIS A 158 -36.33 22.43 -24.22
CA HIS A 158 -36.82 23.54 -25.04
C HIS A 158 -36.82 23.16 -26.53
N ARG A 159 -37.91 23.49 -27.23
CA ARG A 159 -38.06 23.29 -28.68
C ARG A 159 -38.30 24.61 -29.37
N ALA A 160 -37.54 24.89 -30.43
CA ALA A 160 -37.76 26.06 -31.26
C ALA A 160 -39.02 25.87 -32.13
N PRO A 161 -39.70 26.95 -32.55
CA PRO A 161 -40.78 26.86 -33.53
C PRO A 161 -40.27 26.19 -34.82
N GLY A 162 -41.00 25.16 -35.30
CA GLY A 162 -40.63 24.40 -36.50
C GLY A 162 -39.70 23.20 -36.27
N ASP A 163 -39.31 22.89 -35.03
CA ASP A 163 -38.50 21.71 -34.72
C ASP A 163 -39.32 20.41 -34.89
N THR A 164 -38.94 19.56 -35.85
CA THR A 164 -39.61 18.29 -36.16
C THR A 164 -39.13 17.11 -35.31
N ARG A 165 -38.14 17.32 -34.42
CA ARG A 165 -37.63 16.26 -33.55
C ARG A 165 -38.68 15.79 -32.55
N PRO A 166 -38.64 14.50 -32.14
CA PRO A 166 -39.48 14.01 -31.06
C PRO A 166 -39.23 14.82 -29.78
N ALA A 167 -40.26 14.99 -28.95
CA ALA A 167 -40.12 15.68 -27.67
C ALA A 167 -39.12 14.92 -26.79
N HIS A 168 -38.17 15.64 -26.22
CA HIS A 168 -37.13 15.10 -25.35
C HIS A 168 -37.34 15.57 -23.91
N VAL A 169 -37.06 14.67 -22.98
CA VAL A 169 -37.20 14.90 -21.54
C VAL A 169 -35.97 14.38 -20.80
N LEU A 170 -35.67 14.94 -19.63
CA LEU A 170 -34.80 14.24 -18.70
C LEU A 170 -35.60 13.11 -18.05
N ARG A 171 -35.03 11.90 -18.04
CA ARG A 171 -35.74 10.71 -17.56
C ARG A 171 -36.19 10.86 -16.10
N THR A 172 -37.43 10.49 -15.82
CA THR A 172 -38.05 10.57 -14.48
C THR A 172 -37.88 9.28 -13.67
N HIS A 173 -37.51 8.19 -14.34
CA HIS A 173 -37.24 6.85 -13.82
C HIS A 173 -36.33 6.08 -14.81
N THR A 174 -35.80 4.93 -14.41
CA THR A 174 -34.91 4.09 -15.24
C THR A 174 -35.63 3.06 -16.13
N SER A 175 -36.96 3.00 -16.08
CA SER A 175 -37.82 2.18 -16.95
C SER A 175 -37.57 2.31 -18.47
N PRO A 176 -37.13 3.47 -19.03
CA PRO A 176 -36.81 3.58 -20.46
C PRO A 176 -35.72 2.60 -20.89
N VAL A 177 -34.77 2.32 -20.00
CA VAL A 177 -33.69 1.36 -20.26
C VAL A 177 -34.28 -0.05 -20.41
N GLN A 178 -35.31 -0.39 -19.62
CA GLN A 178 -35.98 -1.69 -19.73
C GLN A 178 -36.65 -1.88 -21.08
N ILE A 179 -37.37 -0.86 -21.58
CA ILE A 179 -38.00 -0.88 -22.90
C ILE A 179 -36.93 -1.07 -23.98
N ARG A 180 -35.87 -0.26 -23.96
CA ARG A 180 -34.77 -0.37 -24.92
C ARG A 180 -34.10 -1.75 -24.90
N SER A 181 -33.88 -2.31 -23.72
CA SER A 181 -33.32 -3.66 -23.59
C SER A 181 -34.27 -4.73 -24.11
N MET A 182 -35.57 -4.59 -23.87
CA MET A 182 -36.57 -5.51 -24.41
C MET A 182 -36.67 -5.45 -25.94
N GLU A 183 -36.60 -4.26 -26.53
CA GLU A 183 -36.57 -4.07 -27.99
C GLU A 183 -35.30 -4.66 -28.62
N ALA A 184 -34.15 -4.48 -27.97
CA ALA A 184 -32.86 -4.93 -28.49
C ALA A 184 -32.62 -6.44 -28.31
N GLN A 185 -33.06 -7.02 -27.19
CA GLN A 185 -32.68 -8.38 -26.78
C GLN A 185 -33.85 -9.37 -26.77
N GLY A 186 -35.10 -8.91 -26.68
CA GLY A 186 -36.27 -9.79 -26.54
C GLY A 186 -36.30 -10.53 -25.19
N ALA A 187 -37.01 -11.66 -25.14
CA ALA A 187 -37.08 -12.54 -23.96
C ALA A 187 -36.30 -13.84 -24.23
N PRO A 188 -35.71 -14.49 -23.19
CA PRO A 188 -35.74 -14.14 -21.77
C PRO A 188 -34.79 -13.00 -21.39
N LEU A 189 -35.22 -12.14 -20.45
CA LEU A 189 -34.45 -10.97 -19.98
C LEU A 189 -34.45 -10.88 -18.46
N ARG A 190 -33.27 -10.64 -17.87
CA ARG A 190 -33.07 -10.36 -16.43
C ARG A 190 -32.06 -9.24 -16.28
N ILE A 191 -32.55 -8.02 -16.08
CA ILE A 191 -31.70 -6.84 -15.99
C ILE A 191 -32.05 -5.98 -14.78
N ILE A 192 -31.04 -5.30 -14.25
CA ILE A 192 -31.19 -4.15 -13.36
C ILE A 192 -30.66 -2.90 -14.04
N CYS A 193 -31.35 -1.78 -13.83
CA CYS A 193 -31.03 -0.51 -14.49
C CYS A 193 -30.71 0.57 -13.46
N PRO A 194 -29.51 0.57 -12.83
CA PRO A 194 -29.11 1.64 -11.94
C PRO A 194 -28.86 2.93 -12.74
N GLY A 195 -29.29 4.07 -12.19
CA GLY A 195 -28.97 5.36 -12.81
C GLY A 195 -29.70 6.54 -12.20
N GLY A 196 -29.08 7.73 -12.31
CA GLY A 196 -29.68 8.98 -11.85
C GLY A 196 -30.93 9.37 -12.64
N VAL A 197 -31.88 10.00 -11.95
CA VAL A 197 -33.18 10.43 -12.49
C VAL A 197 -33.46 11.88 -12.10
N TYR A 198 -34.36 12.52 -12.83
CA TYR A 198 -34.59 13.95 -12.74
C TYR A 198 -36.07 14.22 -12.57
N ARG A 199 -36.42 15.01 -11.55
CA ARG A 199 -37.79 15.48 -11.28
C ARG A 199 -37.73 16.88 -10.75
N ALA A 200 -38.58 17.78 -11.21
CA ALA A 200 -38.61 19.18 -10.82
C ALA A 200 -39.22 19.42 -9.42
N SER A 201 -39.13 18.42 -8.53
CA SER A 201 -39.57 18.52 -7.15
C SER A 201 -38.56 19.34 -6.33
N ARG A 202 -39.04 20.40 -5.68
CA ARG A 202 -38.24 21.20 -4.72
C ARG A 202 -38.85 21.07 -3.34
N GLY A 203 -38.13 20.44 -2.44
CA GLY A 203 -38.57 20.20 -1.07
C GLY A 203 -37.41 19.68 -0.23
N TRP A 204 -37.53 19.74 1.08
CA TRP A 204 -36.40 19.40 1.95
C TRP A 204 -35.99 17.91 1.86
N ARG A 205 -36.94 17.01 1.53
CA ARG A 205 -36.68 15.57 1.29
C ARG A 205 -36.46 15.23 -0.19
N SER A 206 -36.58 16.20 -1.10
CA SER A 206 -36.64 15.96 -2.55
C SER A 206 -35.69 16.90 -3.28
N THR A 207 -34.72 16.33 -3.99
CA THR A 207 -33.75 17.10 -4.79
C THR A 207 -34.12 17.05 -6.27
N PRO A 208 -33.94 18.15 -7.04
CA PRO A 208 -34.31 18.19 -8.46
C PRO A 208 -33.54 17.18 -9.33
N ILE A 209 -32.30 16.94 -8.91
CA ILE A 209 -31.50 15.82 -9.36
C ILE A 209 -31.58 14.83 -8.21
N SER A 210 -32.14 13.64 -8.46
CA SER A 210 -32.00 12.57 -7.49
C SER A 210 -30.58 12.02 -7.64
N PRO A 211 -29.67 12.22 -6.67
CA PRO A 211 -28.41 11.49 -6.67
C PRO A 211 -28.68 10.00 -6.50
N TRP A 212 -29.82 9.61 -5.92
CA TRP A 212 -30.23 8.22 -5.74
C TRP A 212 -30.44 7.55 -7.09
N PRO A 213 -29.64 6.52 -7.43
CA PRO A 213 -29.92 5.67 -8.55
C PRO A 213 -31.22 4.96 -8.25
N THR A 214 -32.21 5.18 -9.11
CA THR A 214 -33.41 4.38 -9.06
C THR A 214 -33.04 3.05 -9.72
N SER A 215 -32.89 1.99 -8.95
CA SER A 215 -32.76 0.65 -9.50
C SER A 215 -34.17 0.16 -9.83
N SER A 216 -34.39 -0.13 -11.12
CA SER A 216 -35.58 -0.82 -11.57
C SER A 216 -35.13 -2.15 -12.17
N GLY A 217 -35.81 -3.22 -11.82
CA GLY A 217 -35.54 -4.57 -12.31
C GLY A 217 -36.62 -4.99 -13.30
N CYS A 218 -36.22 -5.67 -14.38
CA CYS A 218 -37.15 -6.31 -15.30
C CYS A 218 -36.81 -7.79 -15.41
N TRP A 219 -37.82 -8.64 -15.20
CA TRP A 219 -37.75 -10.07 -15.47
C TRP A 219 -38.88 -10.44 -16.43
N LYS A 220 -38.52 -10.96 -17.60
CA LYS A 220 -39.47 -11.47 -18.59
C LYS A 220 -39.04 -12.87 -19.00
N SER A 221 -39.88 -13.86 -18.72
CA SER A 221 -39.75 -15.22 -19.26
C SER A 221 -40.33 -15.28 -20.67
N SER A 222 -39.93 -16.29 -21.43
CA SER A 222 -40.60 -16.71 -22.67
C SER A 222 -42.05 -17.11 -22.44
#